data_AF-A0A381A0Y6-F1
#
_entry.id   AF-A0A381A0Y6-F1
#
_cell.length_a   1.000
_cell.length_b   1.000
_cell.length_c   1.000
_cell.angle_alpha   90.00
_cell.angle_beta   90.00
_cell.angle_gamma   90.00
#
_symmetry.space_group_name_H-M   'P 1'
#
loop_
_entity.id
_entity.type
_entity.pdbx_description
1 polymer ?
#
loop_
_entity_poly.entity_id
_entity_poly.type
_entity_poly.pdbx_seq_one_letter_code
_entity_poly.pdbx_strand_id
1 'polypeptide(L)'
;MGVGLIADLAVGVDPAGSQTWAQPDAMLGGLNVGAAPDLRHPGGQDWRLTACSPATLATQGYAAYIDMLRRALASAGGVRIDHVLGLARLWVIPEGASPDQGAYLAFPVEDLLRLAALEAWRHRAVLIGENLGTVPRDFNARLRAHGVLGMDVLWLQRETGPGGAGRFRPPGRWPASAVAMTSTHDLPTLRGWWQARDLDWCVPAHEADAQRRQRDQDRRALWRQAAPPGLAATAPPAEPPCAALLSHVARSRAPLMLVPLEDLAGLAEQPNVPGCPDHPNWRRRMPATAAAMLAQPAARLALAAIAAHRGRP
;
A
#
# COMPACT_ATOMS: atom_id res chain seq x y z
N MET A 1 -0.04 23.88 -1.01
CA MET A 1 0.44 22.49 -0.84
C MET A 1 1.50 22.23 -1.91
N GLY A 2 2.64 21.58 -1.59
CA GLY A 2 3.74 21.41 -2.55
C GLY A 2 3.51 20.34 -3.62
N VAL A 3 2.71 19.31 -3.32
CA VAL A 3 2.27 18.27 -4.26
C VAL A 3 0.80 18.50 -4.63
N GLY A 4 -0.06 18.74 -3.64
CA GLY A 4 -1.51 18.85 -3.87
C GLY A 4 -2.18 17.49 -3.76
N LEU A 5 -3.08 17.17 -4.68
CA LEU A 5 -3.74 15.86 -4.72
C LEU A 5 -2.79 14.80 -5.30
N ILE A 6 -2.89 13.58 -4.76
CA ILE A 6 -2.27 12.39 -5.32
C ILE A 6 -3.42 11.48 -5.73
N ALA A 7 -3.56 11.23 -7.03
CA ALA A 7 -4.54 10.28 -7.56
C ALA A 7 -4.12 8.84 -7.26
N ASP A 8 -5.05 7.90 -7.29
CA ASP A 8 -4.77 6.47 -7.14
C ASP A 8 -5.30 5.73 -8.37
N LEU A 9 -4.44 4.93 -8.99
CA LEU A 9 -4.72 4.23 -10.24
C LEU A 9 -4.81 2.74 -9.98
N ALA A 10 -6.04 2.22 -10.04
CA ALA A 10 -6.32 0.80 -9.86
C ALA A 10 -5.63 -0.08 -10.90
N VAL A 11 -5.35 -1.33 -10.53
CA VAL A 11 -4.65 -2.32 -11.37
C VAL A 11 -5.39 -2.69 -12.66
N GLY A 12 -6.73 -2.61 -12.65
CA GLY A 12 -7.57 -3.08 -13.74
C GLY A 12 -9.00 -2.59 -13.64
N VAL A 13 -9.86 -3.13 -14.50
CA VAL A 13 -11.27 -2.74 -14.63
C VAL A 13 -12.19 -3.95 -14.58
N ASP A 14 -13.47 -3.69 -14.36
CA ASP A 14 -14.51 -4.72 -14.42
C ASP A 14 -14.57 -5.35 -15.83
N PRO A 15 -14.51 -6.69 -15.97
CA PRO A 15 -14.63 -7.37 -17.27
C PRO A 15 -15.92 -7.06 -18.05
N ALA A 16 -17.01 -6.72 -17.35
CA ALA A 16 -18.28 -6.29 -17.94
C ALA A 16 -18.44 -4.75 -17.95
N GLY A 17 -17.39 -4.02 -17.58
CA GLY A 17 -17.39 -2.56 -17.47
C GLY A 17 -17.36 -1.83 -18.81
N SER A 18 -17.54 -0.50 -18.74
CA SER A 18 -17.62 0.37 -19.92
C SER A 18 -16.34 0.39 -20.76
N GLN A 19 -15.17 0.27 -20.14
CA GLN A 19 -13.90 0.21 -20.87
C GLN A 19 -13.79 -1.07 -21.70
N THR A 20 -14.11 -2.23 -21.12
CA THR A 20 -14.13 -3.51 -21.84
C THR A 20 -15.20 -3.53 -22.93
N TRP A 21 -16.37 -2.92 -22.68
CA TRP A 21 -17.40 -2.76 -23.70
C TRP A 21 -16.95 -1.89 -24.88
N ALA A 22 -16.23 -0.80 -24.62
CA ALA A 22 -15.79 0.14 -25.65
C ALA A 22 -14.55 -0.35 -26.43
N GLN A 23 -13.69 -1.15 -25.80
CA GLN A 23 -12.42 -1.59 -26.37
C GLN A 23 -12.14 -3.08 -26.10
N PRO A 24 -13.03 -4.00 -26.51
CA PRO A 24 -12.90 -5.42 -26.16
C PRO A 24 -11.57 -6.03 -26.64
N ASP A 25 -11.11 -5.67 -27.84
CA ASP A 25 -9.86 -6.18 -28.42
C ASP A 25 -8.59 -5.66 -27.73
N ALA A 26 -8.72 -4.62 -26.90
CA ALA A 26 -7.62 -4.06 -26.11
C ALA A 26 -7.45 -4.74 -24.75
N MET A 27 -8.44 -5.53 -24.31
CA MET A 27 -8.47 -6.14 -22.98
C MET A 27 -8.06 -7.61 -23.01
N LEU A 28 -7.65 -8.14 -21.86
CA LEU A 28 -7.46 -9.57 -21.68
C LEU A 28 -8.84 -10.25 -21.60
N GLY A 29 -9.22 -10.98 -22.65
CA GLY A 29 -10.44 -11.78 -22.68
C GLY A 29 -10.25 -13.16 -22.04
N GLY A 30 -11.26 -13.65 -21.32
CA GLY A 30 -11.26 -14.99 -20.69
C GLY A 30 -10.26 -15.18 -19.55
N LEU A 31 -9.70 -14.08 -19.02
CA LEU A 31 -8.71 -14.06 -17.96
C LEU A 31 -9.10 -13.05 -16.89
N ASN A 32 -9.00 -13.46 -15.62
CA ASN A 32 -9.08 -12.59 -14.46
C ASN A 32 -7.68 -12.27 -13.94
N VAL A 33 -7.49 -11.05 -13.45
CA VAL A 33 -6.28 -10.62 -12.73
C VAL A 33 -6.44 -10.96 -11.25
N GLY A 34 -5.35 -11.40 -10.63
CA GLY A 34 -5.34 -11.76 -9.22
C GLY A 34 -3.94 -11.78 -8.60
N ALA A 35 -3.78 -12.59 -7.55
CA ALA A 35 -2.51 -12.86 -6.92
C ALA A 35 -2.30 -14.38 -6.74
N ALA A 36 -1.07 -14.83 -6.94
CA ALA A 36 -0.66 -16.20 -6.68
C ALA A 36 -0.81 -16.55 -5.18
N PRO A 37 -0.97 -17.83 -4.83
CA PRO A 37 -0.87 -18.31 -3.46
C PRO A 37 0.35 -17.77 -2.70
N ASP A 38 0.12 -17.30 -1.48
CA ASP A 38 1.17 -16.84 -0.56
C ASP A 38 0.92 -17.30 0.88
N LEU A 39 1.85 -16.97 1.79
CA LEU A 39 1.76 -17.40 3.20
C LEU A 39 0.53 -16.84 3.95
N ARG A 40 -0.03 -15.72 3.51
CA ARG A 40 -1.22 -15.09 4.12
C ARG A 40 -2.51 -15.54 3.43
N HIS A 41 -2.44 -15.84 2.14
CA HIS A 41 -3.54 -16.32 1.31
C HIS A 41 -3.12 -17.59 0.57
N PRO A 42 -3.12 -18.76 1.23
CA PRO A 42 -2.67 -20.01 0.63
C PRO A 42 -3.47 -20.44 -0.61
N GLY A 43 -4.71 -19.95 -0.76
CA GLY A 43 -5.54 -20.20 -1.94
C GLY A 43 -5.33 -19.21 -3.09
N GLY A 44 -4.44 -18.22 -2.95
CA GLY A 44 -4.34 -17.10 -3.87
C GLY A 44 -5.55 -16.16 -3.79
N GLN A 45 -5.64 -15.23 -4.74
CA GLN A 45 -6.73 -14.26 -4.82
C GLN A 45 -7.17 -14.08 -6.27
N ASP A 46 -8.48 -14.07 -6.50
CA ASP A 46 -9.09 -13.59 -7.76
C ASP A 46 -9.72 -12.22 -7.48
N TRP A 47 -9.22 -11.18 -8.14
CA TRP A 47 -9.73 -9.81 -7.97
C TRP A 47 -10.92 -9.51 -8.89
N ARG A 48 -11.27 -10.43 -9.80
CA ARG A 48 -12.35 -10.30 -10.79
C ARG A 48 -12.21 -9.05 -11.64
N LEU A 49 -10.97 -8.71 -11.98
CA LEU A 49 -10.61 -7.60 -12.86
C LEU A 49 -10.03 -8.15 -14.17
N THR A 50 -10.17 -7.39 -15.24
CA THR A 50 -9.36 -7.54 -16.45
C THR A 50 -8.39 -6.35 -16.58
N ALA A 51 -7.37 -6.51 -17.43
CA ALA A 51 -6.38 -5.48 -17.73
C ALA A 51 -6.16 -5.39 -19.24
N CYS A 52 -5.50 -4.34 -19.69
CA CYS A 52 -5.11 -4.22 -21.09
C CYS A 52 -4.16 -5.36 -21.50
N SER A 53 -4.37 -5.91 -22.69
CA SER A 53 -3.48 -6.91 -23.28
C SER A 53 -2.08 -6.30 -23.53
N PRO A 54 -0.98 -6.94 -23.08
CA PRO A 54 0.36 -6.42 -23.32
C PRO A 54 0.71 -6.39 -24.82
N ALA A 55 0.18 -7.33 -25.61
CA ALA A 55 0.35 -7.33 -27.06
C ALA A 55 -0.38 -6.15 -27.71
N THR A 56 -1.63 -5.90 -27.31
CA THR A 56 -2.42 -4.79 -27.86
C THR A 56 -1.87 -3.43 -27.42
N LEU A 57 -1.36 -3.32 -26.18
CA LEU A 57 -0.64 -2.12 -25.73
C LEU A 57 0.52 -1.78 -26.65
N ALA A 58 1.35 -2.77 -27.02
CA ALA A 58 2.48 -2.54 -27.90
C ALA A 58 2.05 -2.14 -29.32
N THR A 59 1.08 -2.84 -29.92
CA THR A 59 0.65 -2.56 -31.31
C THR A 59 -0.09 -1.23 -31.45
N GLN A 60 -0.74 -0.75 -30.39
CA GLN A 60 -1.44 0.54 -30.36
C GLN A 60 -0.57 1.68 -29.80
N GLY A 61 0.75 1.48 -29.67
CA GLY A 61 1.66 2.53 -29.20
C GLY A 61 1.37 3.01 -27.77
N TYR A 62 0.88 2.10 -26.92
CA TYR A 62 0.57 2.34 -25.51
C TYR A 62 -0.50 3.40 -25.24
N ALA A 63 -1.33 3.71 -26.26
CA ALA A 63 -2.31 4.80 -26.21
C ALA A 63 -3.17 4.75 -24.94
N ALA A 64 -3.80 3.60 -24.63
CA ALA A 64 -4.67 3.43 -23.46
C ALA A 64 -3.97 3.73 -22.12
N TYR A 65 -2.71 3.30 -21.96
CA TYR A 65 -1.93 3.53 -20.73
C TYR A 65 -1.56 5.00 -20.56
N ILE A 66 -1.06 5.63 -21.63
CA ILE A 66 -0.72 7.06 -21.66
C ILE A 66 -1.97 7.89 -21.35
N ASP A 67 -3.08 7.52 -21.97
CA ASP A 67 -4.37 8.15 -21.82
C ASP A 67 -4.84 8.09 -20.37
N MET A 68 -4.77 6.94 -19.73
CA MET A 68 -5.10 6.76 -18.32
C MET A 68 -4.23 7.64 -17.40
N LEU A 69 -2.91 7.68 -17.62
CA LEU A 69 -2.00 8.53 -16.86
C LEU A 69 -2.34 10.02 -16.99
N ARG A 70 -2.60 10.49 -18.22
CA ARG A 70 -2.95 11.90 -18.47
C ARG A 70 -4.22 12.32 -17.75
N ARG A 71 -5.22 11.42 -17.65
CA ARG A 71 -6.47 11.73 -16.93
C ARG A 71 -6.25 11.75 -15.43
N ALA A 72 -5.50 10.79 -14.88
CA ALA A 72 -5.15 10.78 -13.47
C ALA A 72 -4.35 12.03 -13.08
N LEU A 73 -3.44 12.48 -13.94
CA LEU A 73 -2.55 13.62 -13.73
C LEU A 73 -3.14 14.98 -14.16
N ALA A 74 -4.36 15.03 -14.70
CA ALA A 74 -4.96 16.26 -15.21
C ALA A 74 -5.10 17.34 -14.11
N SER A 75 -5.41 16.91 -12.88
CA SER A 75 -5.65 17.78 -11.72
C SER A 75 -4.90 17.32 -10.45
N ALA A 76 -3.93 16.41 -10.59
CA ALA A 76 -3.18 15.86 -9.47
C ALA A 76 -1.68 16.16 -9.63
N GLY A 77 -1.02 16.51 -8.52
CA GLY A 77 0.44 16.66 -8.49
C GLY A 77 1.16 15.35 -8.21
N GLY A 78 0.43 14.23 -8.18
CA GLY A 78 1.00 12.90 -8.11
C GLY A 78 0.01 11.82 -8.48
N VAL A 79 0.53 10.63 -8.77
CA VAL A 79 -0.28 9.42 -8.94
C VAL A 79 0.39 8.23 -8.23
N ARG A 80 -0.42 7.48 -7.48
CA ARG A 80 -0.10 6.15 -7.00
C ARG A 80 -0.55 5.14 -8.06
N ILE A 81 0.36 4.28 -8.50
CA ILE A 81 0.06 3.13 -9.35
C ILE A 81 -0.10 1.93 -8.42
N ASP A 82 -1.34 1.46 -8.29
CA ASP A 82 -1.67 0.28 -7.53
C ASP A 82 -1.05 -0.97 -8.17
N HIS A 83 -0.57 -1.90 -7.34
CA HIS A 83 0.12 -3.10 -7.79
C HIS A 83 1.13 -2.83 -8.91
N VAL A 84 2.12 -1.95 -8.67
CA VAL A 84 3.03 -1.47 -9.73
C VAL A 84 3.84 -2.60 -10.38
N LEU A 85 3.92 -3.77 -9.72
CA LEU A 85 4.43 -5.01 -10.29
C LEU A 85 3.71 -5.43 -11.57
N GLY A 86 2.44 -5.03 -11.74
CA GLY A 86 1.63 -5.24 -12.94
C GLY A 86 2.23 -4.63 -14.20
N LEU A 87 3.11 -3.64 -14.08
CA LEU A 87 3.88 -3.13 -15.20
C LEU A 87 4.92 -4.14 -15.71
N ALA A 88 5.33 -5.11 -14.88
CA ALA A 88 6.26 -6.18 -15.26
C ALA A 88 5.57 -7.52 -15.47
N ARG A 89 4.59 -7.85 -14.64
CA ARG A 89 3.82 -9.09 -14.77
C ARG A 89 2.52 -9.01 -13.98
N LEU A 90 1.48 -9.63 -14.51
CA LEU A 90 0.24 -9.89 -13.77
C LEU A 90 0.05 -11.39 -13.57
N TRP A 91 -0.45 -11.77 -12.40
CA TRP A 91 -0.98 -13.12 -12.21
C TRP A 91 -2.36 -13.17 -12.85
N VAL A 92 -2.50 -13.98 -13.89
CA VAL A 92 -3.74 -14.16 -14.64
C VAL A 92 -4.30 -15.55 -14.41
N ILE A 93 -5.62 -15.63 -14.25
CA ILE A 93 -6.37 -16.83 -13.91
C ILE A 93 -7.38 -17.07 -15.04
N PRO A 94 -7.40 -18.24 -15.68
CA PRO A 94 -8.45 -18.58 -16.64
C PRO A 94 -9.85 -18.44 -16.03
N GLU A 95 -10.80 -17.91 -16.80
CA GLU A 95 -12.18 -17.80 -16.33
C GLU A 95 -12.73 -19.17 -15.87
N GLY A 96 -13.31 -19.20 -14.67
CA GLY A 96 -13.83 -20.42 -14.04
C GLY A 96 -12.79 -21.29 -13.32
N ALA A 97 -11.49 -20.96 -13.41
CA ALA A 97 -10.42 -21.64 -12.67
C ALA A 97 -10.26 -21.06 -11.26
N SER A 98 -9.62 -21.83 -10.36
CA SER A 98 -9.25 -21.35 -9.03
C SER A 98 -7.95 -20.52 -9.07
N PRO A 99 -7.72 -19.60 -8.10
CA PRO A 99 -6.58 -18.68 -8.18
C PRO A 99 -5.19 -19.34 -8.15
N ASP A 100 -5.08 -20.55 -7.62
CA ASP A 100 -3.87 -21.37 -7.62
C ASP A 100 -3.52 -21.96 -8.99
N GLN A 101 -4.44 -21.91 -9.96
CA GLN A 101 -4.25 -22.40 -11.33
C GLN A 101 -3.82 -21.30 -12.32
N GLY A 102 -3.48 -20.11 -11.82
CA GLY A 102 -3.03 -19.01 -12.65
C GLY A 102 -1.57 -19.12 -13.14
N ALA A 103 -1.15 -18.12 -13.90
CA ALA A 103 0.22 -17.96 -14.35
C ALA A 103 0.62 -16.50 -14.41
N TYR A 104 1.94 -16.21 -14.39
CA TYR A 104 2.43 -14.85 -14.63
C TYR A 104 2.47 -14.56 -16.13
N LEU A 105 1.69 -13.56 -16.56
CA LEU A 105 1.78 -12.95 -17.88
C LEU A 105 2.75 -11.78 -17.83
N ALA A 106 3.77 -11.77 -18.69
CA ALA A 106 4.78 -10.72 -18.75
C ALA A 106 4.25 -9.44 -19.42
N PHE A 107 4.64 -8.28 -18.89
CA PHE A 107 4.33 -6.95 -19.40
C PHE A 107 5.61 -6.18 -19.75
N PRO A 108 5.55 -5.21 -20.70
CA PRO A 108 6.71 -4.45 -21.15
C PRO A 108 7.13 -3.35 -20.14
N VAL A 109 7.68 -3.77 -19.00
CA VAL A 109 7.98 -2.91 -17.84
C VAL A 109 8.80 -1.68 -18.16
N GLU A 110 9.82 -1.80 -18.99
CA GLU A 110 10.71 -0.66 -19.28
C GLU A 110 9.97 0.42 -20.07
N ASP A 111 9.11 0.05 -21.01
CA ASP A 111 8.33 1.01 -21.78
C ASP A 111 7.26 1.66 -20.91
N LEU A 112 6.56 0.87 -20.09
CA LEU A 112 5.53 1.38 -19.18
C LEU A 112 6.11 2.32 -18.13
N LEU A 113 7.26 1.99 -17.50
CA LEU A 113 7.91 2.88 -16.55
C LEU A 113 8.43 4.16 -17.20
N ARG A 114 9.00 4.09 -18.41
CA ARG A 114 9.44 5.28 -19.16
C ARG A 114 8.28 6.19 -19.51
N LEU A 115 7.16 5.64 -19.95
CA LEU A 115 5.96 6.40 -20.27
C LEU A 115 5.34 7.04 -19.02
N ALA A 116 5.28 6.30 -17.90
CA ALA A 116 4.86 6.85 -16.62
C ALA A 116 5.73 8.04 -16.21
N ALA A 117 7.06 7.88 -16.25
CA ALA A 117 8.02 8.93 -15.92
C ALA A 117 7.88 10.15 -16.85
N LEU A 118 7.67 9.92 -18.15
CA LEU A 118 7.46 10.98 -19.14
C LEU A 118 6.18 11.79 -18.85
N GLU A 119 5.04 11.12 -18.64
CA GLU A 119 3.78 11.82 -18.36
C GLU A 119 3.82 12.52 -17.00
N ALA A 120 4.44 11.91 -15.98
CA ALA A 120 4.67 12.57 -14.70
C ALA A 120 5.54 13.82 -14.84
N TRP A 121 6.62 13.77 -15.62
CA TRP A 121 7.47 14.93 -15.89
C TRP A 121 6.69 16.05 -16.60
N ARG A 122 5.89 15.72 -17.63
CA ARG A 122 5.05 16.68 -18.36
C ARG A 122 4.04 17.39 -17.44
N HIS A 123 3.53 16.66 -16.44
CA HIS A 123 2.56 17.18 -15.48
C HIS A 123 3.20 17.73 -14.19
N ARG A 124 4.54 17.72 -14.07
CA ARG A 124 5.27 18.12 -12.86
C ARG A 124 4.81 17.37 -11.60
N ALA A 125 4.56 16.08 -11.76
CA ALA A 125 3.92 15.23 -10.76
C ALA A 125 4.86 14.18 -10.17
N VAL A 126 4.55 13.70 -8.96
CA VAL A 126 5.25 12.59 -8.32
C VAL A 126 4.64 11.23 -8.71
N LEU A 127 5.48 10.22 -8.86
CA LEU A 127 5.03 8.84 -9.05
C LEU A 127 5.27 8.02 -7.78
N ILE A 128 4.26 7.29 -7.36
CA ILE A 128 4.33 6.32 -6.27
C ILE A 128 3.91 4.98 -6.85
N GLY A 129 4.76 3.96 -6.79
CA GLY A 129 4.42 2.59 -7.15
C GLY A 129 4.17 1.78 -5.89
N GLU A 130 2.99 1.17 -5.78
CA GLU A 130 2.75 0.20 -4.71
C GLU A 130 3.54 -1.08 -4.98
N ASN A 131 4.60 -1.27 -4.21
CA ASN A 131 5.55 -2.38 -4.31
C ASN A 131 5.54 -3.25 -3.04
N LEU A 132 4.35 -3.68 -2.62
CA LEU A 132 4.14 -4.59 -1.50
C LEU A 132 3.89 -6.02 -2.02
N GLY A 133 3.93 -6.99 -1.11
CA GLY A 133 3.83 -8.41 -1.45
C GLY A 133 5.13 -9.01 -2.01
N THR A 134 5.00 -9.88 -3.01
CA THR A 134 6.13 -10.65 -3.56
C THR A 134 6.85 -9.90 -4.67
N VAL A 135 7.75 -9.00 -4.26
CA VAL A 135 8.51 -8.13 -5.16
C VAL A 135 9.78 -8.81 -5.70
N PRO A 136 10.00 -8.85 -7.03
CA PRO A 136 11.27 -9.32 -7.59
C PRO A 136 12.45 -8.50 -7.06
N ARG A 137 13.58 -9.17 -6.80
CA ARG A 137 14.74 -8.58 -6.11
C ARG A 137 15.27 -7.30 -6.77
N ASP A 138 15.23 -7.22 -8.10
CA ASP A 138 15.73 -6.10 -8.91
C ASP A 138 14.68 -5.00 -9.13
N PHE A 139 13.41 -5.27 -8.85
CA PHE A 139 12.30 -4.39 -9.24
C PHE A 139 12.36 -3.02 -8.54
N ASN A 140 12.71 -2.99 -7.26
CA ASN A 140 12.90 -1.73 -6.54
C ASN A 140 14.05 -0.88 -7.10
N ALA A 141 15.07 -1.52 -7.71
CA ALA A 141 16.13 -0.78 -8.40
C ALA A 141 15.64 -0.17 -9.71
N ARG A 142 14.76 -0.88 -10.44
CA ARG A 142 14.11 -0.37 -11.65
C ARG A 142 13.22 0.83 -11.35
N LEU A 143 12.36 0.75 -10.33
CA LEU A 143 11.53 1.89 -9.90
C LEU A 143 12.37 3.13 -9.62
N ARG A 144 13.48 2.97 -8.89
CA ARG A 144 14.44 4.05 -8.61
C ARG A 144 15.04 4.65 -9.88
N ALA A 145 15.44 3.82 -10.83
CA ALA A 145 16.05 4.27 -12.08
C ALA A 145 15.11 5.16 -12.91
N HIS A 146 13.79 4.96 -12.77
CA HIS A 146 12.74 5.73 -13.45
C HIS A 146 12.12 6.83 -12.57
N GLY A 147 12.67 7.09 -11.38
CA GLY A 147 12.17 8.14 -10.48
C GLY A 147 10.83 7.83 -9.82
N VAL A 148 10.42 6.55 -9.76
CA VAL A 148 9.20 6.11 -9.09
C VAL A 148 9.49 5.80 -7.62
N LEU A 149 8.78 6.46 -6.70
CA LEU A 149 8.86 6.16 -5.28
C LEU A 149 8.15 4.84 -4.97
N GLY A 150 8.76 3.94 -4.22
CA GLY A 150 8.04 2.81 -3.62
C GLY A 150 7.13 3.23 -2.45
N MET A 151 6.56 2.26 -1.75
CA MET A 151 5.81 2.41 -0.51
C MET A 151 6.47 1.61 0.62
N ASP A 152 6.82 2.29 1.70
CA ASP A 152 7.34 1.66 2.91
C ASP A 152 6.32 1.81 4.04
N VAL A 153 5.66 0.70 4.39
CA VAL A 153 4.65 0.64 5.46
C VAL A 153 5.28 0.11 6.74
N LEU A 154 5.09 0.81 7.87
CA LEU A 154 5.69 0.53 9.18
C LEU A 154 5.75 -0.96 9.55
N TRP A 155 4.63 -1.67 9.41
CA TRP A 155 4.51 -3.09 9.80
C TRP A 155 5.44 -4.03 9.00
N LEU A 156 5.74 -3.63 7.75
CA LEU A 156 6.50 -4.40 6.77
C LEU A 156 7.99 -4.04 6.76
N GLN A 157 8.37 -2.94 7.42
CA GLN A 157 9.76 -2.50 7.50
C GLN A 157 10.55 -3.35 8.49
N ARG A 158 10.96 -4.54 8.05
CA ARG A 158 11.72 -5.52 8.84
C ARG A 158 13.05 -5.86 8.19
N GLU A 159 14.06 -6.08 9.01
CA GLU A 159 15.32 -6.67 8.58
C GLU A 159 15.09 -8.15 8.31
N THR A 160 15.80 -8.72 7.33
CA THR A 160 15.80 -10.16 7.11
C THR A 160 16.68 -10.79 8.18
N GLY A 161 16.14 -11.73 8.96
CA GLY A 161 16.86 -12.46 9.99
C GLY A 161 16.67 -13.97 9.84
N PRO A 162 17.41 -14.79 10.62
CA PRO A 162 17.17 -16.23 10.69
C PRO A 162 15.71 -16.48 11.11
N GLY A 163 14.93 -17.21 10.29
CA GLY A 163 13.51 -17.48 10.56
C GLY A 163 12.50 -16.52 9.91
N GLY A 164 12.93 -15.63 9.01
CA GLY A 164 12.03 -14.89 8.10
C GLY A 164 11.70 -13.46 8.53
N ALA A 165 11.22 -13.24 9.76
CA ALA A 165 10.88 -11.90 10.26
C ALA A 165 11.92 -11.41 11.28
N GLY A 166 12.82 -10.53 10.86
CA GLY A 166 13.77 -9.87 11.77
C GLY A 166 13.19 -8.65 12.47
N ARG A 167 14.07 -7.91 13.16
CA ARG A 167 13.74 -6.67 13.88
C ARG A 167 13.17 -5.60 12.95
N PHE A 168 12.29 -4.74 13.46
CA PHE A 168 11.86 -3.55 12.72
C PHE A 168 13.07 -2.70 12.31
N ARG A 169 13.09 -2.24 11.05
CA ARG A 169 14.12 -1.36 10.52
C ARG A 169 14.02 0.00 11.21
N PRO A 170 15.14 0.53 11.75
CA PRO A 170 15.12 1.86 12.31
C PRO A 170 14.83 2.91 11.22
N PRO A 171 14.19 4.05 11.53
CA PRO A 171 13.72 5.02 10.53
C PRO A 171 14.81 5.52 9.59
N GLY A 172 16.03 5.72 10.10
CA GLY A 172 17.19 6.16 9.30
C GLY A 172 17.67 5.15 8.25
N ARG A 173 17.18 3.90 8.29
CA ARG A 173 17.46 2.85 7.30
C ARG A 173 16.34 2.64 6.29
N TRP A 174 15.24 3.38 6.39
CA TRP A 174 14.19 3.33 5.39
C TRP A 174 14.71 3.98 4.09
N PRO A 175 14.46 3.36 2.91
CA PRO A 175 14.82 3.93 1.61
C PRO A 175 14.38 5.39 1.42
N ALA A 176 15.27 6.21 0.87
CA ALA A 176 14.93 7.57 0.42
C ALA A 176 14.16 7.59 -0.92
N SER A 177 13.92 6.42 -1.50
CA SER A 177 13.22 6.24 -2.78
C SER A 177 11.82 5.63 -2.59
N ALA A 178 11.18 5.95 -1.47
CA ALA A 178 9.85 5.45 -1.12
C ALA A 178 9.09 6.52 -0.34
N VAL A 179 7.77 6.36 -0.28
CA VAL A 179 6.93 7.10 0.65
C VAL A 179 6.83 6.34 1.96
N ALA A 180 6.98 7.02 3.09
CA ALA A 180 6.84 6.41 4.40
C ALA A 180 5.39 6.45 4.86
N MET A 181 4.89 5.32 5.37
CA MET A 181 3.51 5.16 5.78
C MET A 181 3.42 4.39 7.10
N THR A 182 2.42 4.71 7.91
CA THR A 182 2.04 3.88 9.07
C THR A 182 1.27 2.65 8.62
N SER A 183 0.29 2.85 7.73
CA SER A 183 -0.55 1.81 7.16
C SER A 183 -1.05 2.18 5.76
N THR A 184 -1.81 1.29 5.14
CA THR A 184 -2.56 1.51 3.90
C THR A 184 -4.04 1.21 4.16
N HIS A 185 -4.90 1.39 3.15
CA HIS A 185 -6.32 1.02 3.26
C HIS A 185 -6.54 -0.51 3.38
N ASP A 186 -5.57 -1.32 2.94
CA ASP A 186 -5.59 -2.80 3.02
C ASP A 186 -4.97 -3.37 4.29
N LEU A 187 -4.35 -2.52 5.11
CA LEU A 187 -3.63 -2.91 6.31
C LEU A 187 -4.30 -2.32 7.54
N PRO A 188 -4.18 -2.95 8.71
CA PRO A 188 -4.77 -2.43 9.94
C PRO A 188 -4.30 -1.01 10.25
N THR A 189 -5.19 -0.19 10.80
CA THR A 189 -4.83 1.11 11.37
C THR A 189 -3.81 0.95 12.50
N LEU A 190 -3.15 2.02 12.92
CA LEU A 190 -2.25 2.03 14.08
C LEU A 190 -2.91 1.43 15.32
N ARG A 191 -4.14 1.87 15.62
CA ARG A 191 -4.90 1.35 16.76
C ARG A 191 -5.31 -0.11 16.54
N GLY A 192 -5.86 -0.42 15.36
CA GLY A 192 -6.30 -1.77 15.02
C GLY A 192 -5.16 -2.79 15.13
N TRP A 193 -3.99 -2.44 14.59
CA TRP A 193 -2.80 -3.28 14.70
C TRP A 193 -2.33 -3.41 16.15
N TRP A 194 -2.27 -2.32 16.90
CA TRP A 194 -1.81 -2.33 18.30
C TRP A 194 -2.69 -3.19 19.22
N GLN A 195 -3.99 -3.23 18.93
CA GLN A 195 -5.00 -3.98 19.68
C GLN A 195 -5.31 -5.35 19.07
N ALA A 196 -4.64 -5.73 17.97
CA ALA A 196 -4.89 -6.97 17.23
C ALA A 196 -6.34 -7.12 16.70
N ARG A 197 -6.99 -5.99 16.37
CA ARG A 197 -8.37 -5.95 15.86
C ARG A 197 -8.50 -6.59 14.48
N ASP A 198 -7.49 -6.46 13.65
CA ASP A 198 -7.44 -7.13 12.34
C ASP A 198 -7.49 -8.65 12.45
N LEU A 199 -7.00 -9.21 13.56
CA LEU A 199 -7.01 -10.65 13.79
C LEU A 199 -8.40 -11.20 14.19
N ASP A 200 -9.39 -10.32 14.35
CA ASP A 200 -10.79 -10.71 14.53
C ASP A 200 -11.47 -10.99 13.17
N TRP A 201 -10.86 -10.59 12.06
CA TRP A 201 -11.43 -10.71 10.71
C TRP A 201 -10.74 -11.80 9.91
N CYS A 202 -11.51 -12.82 9.51
CA CYS A 202 -11.10 -13.87 8.57
C CYS A 202 -9.76 -14.58 8.88
N VAL A 203 -9.30 -14.53 10.13
CA VAL A 203 -8.17 -15.33 10.62
C VAL A 203 -8.71 -16.68 11.09
N PRO A 204 -8.19 -17.82 10.58
CA PRO A 204 -8.60 -19.13 11.04
C PRO A 204 -8.40 -19.30 12.55
N ALA A 205 -9.38 -19.88 13.24
CA ALA A 205 -9.36 -20.01 14.70
C ALA A 205 -8.09 -20.71 15.22
N HIS A 206 -7.56 -21.68 14.47
CA HIS A 206 -6.34 -22.41 14.84
C HIS A 206 -5.06 -21.57 14.75
N GLU A 207 -5.06 -20.44 14.02
CA GLU A 207 -3.93 -19.53 13.90
C GLU A 207 -4.03 -18.32 14.82
N ALA A 208 -5.23 -17.93 15.25
CA ALA A 208 -5.51 -16.69 15.95
C ALA A 208 -4.60 -16.48 17.18
N ASP A 209 -4.45 -17.51 18.02
CA ASP A 209 -3.61 -17.44 19.22
C ASP A 209 -2.12 -17.26 18.89
N ALA A 210 -1.62 -17.95 17.86
CA ALA A 210 -0.24 -17.83 17.42
C ALA A 210 0.02 -16.41 16.86
N GLN A 211 -0.88 -15.89 16.04
CA GLN A 211 -0.78 -14.55 15.47
C GLN A 211 -0.87 -13.45 16.55
N ARG A 212 -1.72 -13.60 17.58
CA ARG A 212 -1.78 -12.67 18.73
C ARG A 212 -0.50 -12.68 19.56
N ARG A 213 0.07 -13.87 19.83
CA ARG A 213 1.38 -13.97 20.51
C ARG A 213 2.48 -13.30 19.70
N GLN A 214 2.49 -13.46 18.38
CA GLN A 214 3.43 -12.78 17.50
C GLN A 214 3.21 -11.25 17.53
N ARG A 215 1.96 -10.79 17.49
CA ARG A 215 1.60 -9.37 17.59
C ARG A 215 2.13 -8.74 18.89
N ASP A 216 2.04 -9.44 20.01
CA ASP A 216 2.58 -8.98 21.28
C ASP A 216 4.11 -8.83 21.27
N GLN A 217 4.82 -9.76 20.63
CA GLN A 217 6.26 -9.68 20.44
C GLN A 217 6.63 -8.49 19.56
N ASP A 218 5.90 -8.31 18.46
CA ASP A 218 6.09 -7.19 17.53
C ASP A 218 5.83 -5.84 18.20
N ARG A 219 4.76 -5.74 19.00
CA ARG A 219 4.43 -4.53 19.77
C ARG A 219 5.55 -4.16 20.72
N ARG A 220 6.11 -5.13 21.46
CA ARG A 220 7.29 -4.91 22.32
C ARG A 220 8.52 -4.48 21.51
N ALA A 221 8.78 -5.12 20.37
CA ALA A 221 9.92 -4.80 19.53
C ALA A 221 9.83 -3.39 18.92
N LEU A 222 8.65 -2.98 18.49
CA LEU A 222 8.38 -1.64 17.96
C LEU A 222 8.43 -0.58 19.06
N TRP A 223 7.84 -0.84 20.22
CA TRP A 223 7.87 0.08 21.37
C TRP A 223 9.30 0.42 21.79
N ARG A 224 10.20 -0.56 21.88
CA ARG A 224 11.62 -0.33 22.18
C ARG A 224 12.31 0.66 21.23
N GLN A 225 11.79 0.85 20.02
CA GLN A 225 12.38 1.78 19.03
C GLN A 225 11.62 3.10 18.90
N ALA A 226 10.31 3.09 19.14
CA ALA A 226 9.45 4.24 18.96
C ALA A 226 9.24 5.04 20.26
N ALA A 227 9.44 4.42 21.42
CA ALA A 227 9.22 5.05 22.71
C ALA A 227 10.04 6.34 22.88
N PRO A 228 9.51 7.35 23.60
CA PRO A 228 10.28 8.49 24.03
C PRO A 228 11.52 8.08 24.87
N PRO A 229 12.54 8.96 24.95
CA PRO A 229 13.70 8.73 25.81
C PRO A 229 13.30 8.36 27.24
N GLY A 230 13.94 7.33 27.80
CA GLY A 230 13.65 6.81 29.14
C GLY A 230 12.51 5.79 29.23
N LEU A 231 11.70 5.61 28.18
CA LEU A 231 10.56 4.68 28.20
C LEU A 231 10.77 3.41 27.34
N ALA A 232 11.85 3.32 26.57
CA ALA A 232 12.08 2.20 25.67
C ALA A 232 12.18 0.82 26.35
N ALA A 233 12.59 0.78 27.63
CA ALA A 233 12.72 -0.46 28.40
C ALA A 233 11.42 -0.89 29.10
N THR A 234 10.37 -0.04 29.10
CA THR A 234 9.11 -0.36 29.76
C THR A 234 8.25 -1.31 28.91
N ALA A 235 7.22 -1.89 29.52
CA ALA A 235 6.19 -2.59 28.77
C ALA A 235 5.46 -1.61 27.82
N PRO A 236 5.07 -2.06 26.61
CA PRO A 236 4.26 -1.24 25.72
C PRO A 236 2.93 -0.86 26.39
N PRO A 237 2.45 0.38 26.24
CA PRO A 237 1.17 0.79 26.78
C PRO A 237 0.01 -0.01 26.16
N ALA A 238 -1.09 -0.15 26.91
CA ALA A 238 -2.31 -0.80 26.42
C ALA A 238 -2.95 -0.01 25.27
N GLU A 239 -3.08 1.30 25.44
CA GLU A 239 -3.51 2.23 24.39
C GLU A 239 -2.36 2.49 23.39
N PRO A 240 -2.67 2.63 22.09
CA PRO A 240 -1.66 2.85 21.07
C PRO A 240 -0.95 4.20 21.29
N PRO A 241 0.39 4.25 21.35
CA PRO A 241 1.13 5.48 21.50
C PRO A 241 1.26 6.19 20.14
N CYS A 242 0.13 6.60 19.54
CA CYS A 242 0.05 7.07 18.14
C CYS A 242 1.07 8.17 17.83
N ALA A 243 1.22 9.18 18.70
CA ALA A 243 2.18 10.26 18.48
C ALA A 243 3.64 9.77 18.43
N ALA A 244 4.01 8.79 19.26
CA ALA A 244 5.36 8.21 19.27
C ALA A 244 5.61 7.37 18.00
N LEU A 245 4.61 6.58 17.57
CA LEU A 245 4.69 5.79 16.34
C LEU A 245 4.76 6.68 15.09
N LEU A 246 3.96 7.74 15.04
CA LEU A 246 3.99 8.72 13.95
C LEU A 246 5.31 9.50 13.92
N SER A 247 5.84 9.94 15.08
CA SER A 247 7.19 10.52 15.17
C SER A 247 8.27 9.52 14.70
N HIS A 248 8.14 8.23 15.01
CA HIS A 248 9.05 7.20 14.53
C HIS A 248 9.06 7.12 13.00
N VAL A 249 7.91 7.04 12.33
CA VAL A 249 7.83 7.07 10.87
C VAL A 249 8.27 8.42 10.29
N ALA A 250 8.00 9.52 10.99
CA ALA A 250 8.38 10.87 10.57
C ALA A 250 9.90 11.08 10.52
N ARG A 251 10.69 10.31 11.27
CA ARG A 251 12.17 10.33 11.24
C ARG A 251 12.78 9.57 10.07
N SER A 252 11.98 8.95 9.20
CA SER A 252 12.49 8.21 8.06
C SER A 252 13.09 9.14 6.99
N ARG A 253 13.99 8.59 6.17
CA ARG A 253 14.62 9.34 5.06
C ARG A 253 13.75 9.50 3.82
N ALA A 254 12.51 8.98 3.85
CA ALA A 254 11.56 9.12 2.76
C ALA A 254 11.26 10.60 2.47
N PRO A 255 11.24 11.04 1.19
CA PRO A 255 10.93 12.42 0.83
C PRO A 255 9.47 12.81 1.11
N LEU A 256 8.57 11.82 1.17
CA LEU A 256 7.16 12.00 1.49
C LEU A 256 6.75 11.05 2.63
N MET A 257 5.80 11.49 3.43
CA MET A 257 5.10 10.65 4.41
C MET A 257 3.60 10.80 4.18
N LEU A 258 2.91 9.68 4.05
CA LEU A 258 1.45 9.62 3.95
C LEU A 258 0.91 9.01 5.23
N VAL A 259 -0.13 9.62 5.79
CA VAL A 259 -0.75 9.18 7.03
C VAL A 259 -2.24 8.94 6.76
N PRO A 260 -2.74 7.71 6.94
CA PRO A 260 -4.18 7.43 6.91
C PRO A 260 -4.93 8.32 7.90
N LEU A 261 -6.08 8.85 7.50
CA LEU A 261 -6.86 9.73 8.37
C LEU A 261 -7.39 8.97 9.59
N GLU A 262 -7.65 7.67 9.44
CA GLU A 262 -8.04 6.73 10.47
C GLU A 262 -7.02 6.66 11.61
N ASP A 263 -5.73 6.78 11.30
CA ASP A 263 -4.65 6.78 12.31
C ASP A 263 -4.66 8.07 13.14
N LEU A 264 -4.90 9.22 12.49
CA LEU A 264 -5.03 10.51 13.16
C LEU A 264 -6.32 10.59 13.98
N ALA A 265 -7.40 10.00 13.48
CA ALA A 265 -8.69 9.89 14.17
C ALA A 265 -8.69 8.80 15.26
N GLY A 266 -7.64 7.98 15.33
CA GLY A 266 -7.51 6.90 16.31
C GLY A 266 -8.55 5.80 16.16
N LEU A 267 -8.96 5.46 14.93
CA LEU A 267 -9.95 4.42 14.66
C LEU A 267 -9.33 3.02 14.72
N ALA A 268 -10.04 2.05 15.29
CA ALA A 268 -9.57 0.66 15.37
C ALA A 268 -9.88 -0.16 14.10
N GLU A 269 -10.93 0.21 13.37
CA GLU A 269 -11.41 -0.51 12.19
C GLU A 269 -10.75 0.03 10.93
N GLN A 270 -10.26 -0.87 10.09
CA GLN A 270 -9.74 -0.58 8.75
C GLN A 270 -10.85 -0.57 7.69
N PRO A 271 -10.69 0.18 6.58
CA PRO A 271 -11.71 0.26 5.54
C PRO A 271 -11.83 -1.02 4.71
N ASN A 272 -10.74 -1.77 4.55
CA ASN A 272 -10.69 -3.01 3.78
C ASN A 272 -9.85 -4.09 4.49
N VAL A 273 -10.30 -5.35 4.36
CA VAL A 273 -9.53 -6.54 4.72
C VAL A 273 -9.46 -7.42 3.47
N PRO A 274 -8.32 -7.45 2.75
CA PRO A 274 -8.16 -8.28 1.56
C PRO A 274 -8.54 -9.74 1.82
N GLY A 275 -9.25 -10.35 0.87
CA GLY A 275 -9.67 -11.75 0.98
C GLY A 275 -10.72 -12.05 2.06
N CYS A 276 -11.36 -11.03 2.66
CA CYS A 276 -12.36 -11.21 3.72
C CYS A 276 -13.74 -10.64 3.33
N PRO A 277 -14.61 -11.43 2.68
CA PRO A 277 -15.95 -10.99 2.26
C PRO A 277 -16.89 -10.59 3.41
N ASP A 278 -16.71 -11.18 4.59
CA ASP A 278 -17.54 -10.91 5.77
C ASP A 278 -17.22 -9.56 6.44
N HIS A 279 -16.04 -9.00 6.15
CA HIS A 279 -15.70 -7.64 6.57
C HIS A 279 -16.50 -6.63 5.71
N PRO A 280 -17.03 -5.53 6.30
CA PRO A 280 -17.74 -4.49 5.54
C PRO A 280 -16.79 -3.59 4.72
N ASN A 281 -16.09 -4.21 3.77
CA ASN A 281 -15.10 -3.58 2.89
C ASN A 281 -15.70 -2.37 2.17
N TRP A 282 -15.00 -1.25 2.20
CA TRP A 282 -15.37 0.00 1.51
C TRP A 282 -16.70 0.64 1.96
N ARG A 283 -17.29 0.16 3.06
CA ARG A 283 -18.60 0.61 3.58
C ARG A 283 -18.50 1.39 4.88
N ARG A 284 -17.33 1.42 5.51
CA ARG A 284 -17.11 2.13 6.77
C ARG A 284 -16.98 3.63 6.53
N ARG A 285 -17.77 4.42 7.27
CA ARG A 285 -17.74 5.89 7.22
C ARG A 285 -16.84 6.44 8.32
N MET A 286 -16.22 7.60 8.07
CA MET A 286 -15.59 8.37 9.14
C MET A 286 -16.65 8.85 10.13
N PRO A 287 -16.37 8.82 11.45
CA PRO A 287 -17.37 9.15 12.47
C PRO A 287 -17.71 10.64 12.56
N ALA A 288 -16.88 11.51 11.96
CA ALA A 288 -17.09 12.94 11.93
C ALA A 288 -16.42 13.56 10.68
N THR A 289 -16.58 14.88 10.49
CA THR A 289 -15.89 15.61 9.44
C THR A 289 -14.38 15.59 9.65
N ALA A 290 -13.60 15.70 8.56
CA ALA A 290 -12.14 15.76 8.65
C ALA A 290 -11.66 16.87 9.60
N ALA A 291 -12.28 18.06 9.53
CA ALA A 291 -11.95 19.17 10.43
C ALA A 291 -12.17 18.83 11.91
N ALA A 292 -13.30 18.20 12.25
CA ALA A 292 -13.60 17.81 13.63
C ALA A 292 -12.66 16.72 14.15
N MET A 293 -12.29 15.75 13.31
CA MET A 293 -11.33 14.70 13.69
C MET A 293 -9.92 15.28 13.89
N LEU A 294 -9.45 16.16 13.00
CA LEU A 294 -8.13 16.77 13.09
C LEU A 294 -8.01 17.80 14.24
N ALA A 295 -9.14 18.34 14.72
CA ALA A 295 -9.17 19.24 15.87
C ALA A 295 -9.01 18.52 17.23
N GLN A 296 -9.19 17.19 17.27
CA GLN A 296 -9.08 16.42 18.53
C GLN A 296 -7.68 16.54 19.16
N PRO A 297 -7.56 16.62 20.50
CA PRO A 297 -6.26 16.76 21.16
C PRO A 297 -5.24 15.67 20.77
N ALA A 298 -5.70 14.41 20.66
CA ALA A 298 -4.85 13.31 20.24
C ALA A 298 -4.32 13.46 18.80
N ALA A 299 -5.18 13.89 17.87
CA ALA A 299 -4.80 14.16 16.49
C ALA A 299 -3.81 15.33 16.41
N ARG A 300 -4.03 16.40 17.17
CA ARG A 300 -3.11 17.55 17.24
C ARG A 300 -1.74 17.17 17.79
N LEU A 301 -1.69 16.33 18.82
CA LEU A 301 -0.44 15.81 19.38
C LEU A 301 0.32 14.95 18.35
N ALA A 302 -0.40 14.07 17.65
CA ALA A 302 0.15 13.27 16.56
C ALA A 302 0.71 14.12 15.42
N LEU A 303 -0.03 15.14 14.97
CA LEU A 303 0.41 16.07 13.94
C LEU A 303 1.63 16.89 14.38
N ALA A 304 1.67 17.37 15.62
CA ALA A 304 2.83 18.07 16.17
C ALA A 304 4.08 17.17 16.20
N ALA A 305 3.91 15.89 16.55
CA ALA A 305 4.99 14.91 16.56
C ALA A 305 5.57 14.64 15.16
N ILE A 306 4.73 14.68 14.11
CA ILE A 306 5.18 14.64 12.71
C ILE A 306 5.91 15.93 12.34
N ALA A 307 5.33 17.09 12.66
CA ALA A 307 5.86 18.40 12.33
C ALA A 307 7.24 18.66 12.95
N ALA A 308 7.54 18.10 14.12
CA ALA A 308 8.85 18.20 14.75
C ALA A 308 10.00 17.57 13.92
N HIS A 309 9.69 16.67 12.97
CA HIS A 309 10.69 16.02 12.11
C HIS A 309 10.54 16.36 10.63
N ARG A 310 9.33 16.74 10.19
CA ARG A 310 9.02 16.99 8.77
C ARG A 310 8.48 18.40 8.50
N GLY A 311 8.37 19.24 9.53
CA GLY A 311 8.03 20.64 9.36
C GLY A 311 9.05 21.31 8.46
N ARG A 312 8.58 22.12 7.52
CA ARG A 312 9.47 23.04 6.82
C ARG A 312 9.95 24.08 7.84
N PRO A 313 11.25 24.44 7.87
CA PRO A 313 11.68 25.61 8.61
C PRO A 313 10.95 26.88 8.14
#